data_AF-A0A0S7C204-F1
#
_entry.id   AF-A0A0S7C204-F1
#
_cell.length_a   1.000
_cell.length_b   1.000
_cell.length_c   1.000
_cell.angle_alpha   90.00
_cell.angle_beta   90.00
_cell.angle_gamma   90.00
#
_symmetry.space_group_name_H-M   'P 1'
#
loop_
_entity.id
_entity.type
_entity.pdbx_description
1 polymer ?
#
loop_
_entity_poly.entity_id
_entity_poly.type
_entity_poly.pdbx_seq_one_letter_code
_entity_poly.pdbx_strand_id
1 'polypeptide(L)'
;MRKTDKFLRRLRITFLMFSAILLSGTIALGQVTTSSMSGKVSSSSGETLPGATVIATHTPSGTNYGTISNAEGRFNLNGMRVGGPYTVEVTFIGYGAFTQSNITLSLGENSLVSTKF
;
A
#
# COMPACT_ATOMS: atom_id res chain seq x y z
N MET A 1 -4.88 -64.82 13.70
CA MET A 1 -5.71 -63.61 13.82
C MET A 1 -4.89 -62.40 14.34
N ARG A 2 -3.78 -62.03 13.65
CA ARG A 2 -2.83 -60.98 14.12
C ARG A 2 -2.23 -60.12 12.99
N LYS A 3 -2.43 -60.50 11.72
CA LYS A 3 -1.92 -59.78 10.53
C LYS A 3 -2.92 -58.71 10.07
N THR A 4 -4.21 -59.00 10.16
CA THR A 4 -5.31 -58.09 9.76
C THR A 4 -5.36 -56.82 10.62
N ASP A 5 -5.12 -56.95 11.94
CA ASP A 5 -5.12 -55.79 12.86
C ASP A 5 -3.93 -54.86 12.62
N LYS A 6 -2.76 -55.43 12.26
CA LYS A 6 -1.58 -54.65 11.88
C LYS A 6 -1.79 -53.91 10.56
N PHE A 7 -2.51 -54.52 9.60
CA PHE A 7 -2.86 -53.92 8.33
C PHE A 7 -3.86 -52.76 8.49
N LEU A 8 -4.94 -52.97 9.25
CA LEU A 8 -5.94 -51.95 9.56
C LEU A 8 -5.34 -50.77 10.36
N ARG A 9 -4.41 -51.06 11.29
CA ARG A 9 -3.68 -50.04 12.04
C ARG A 9 -2.77 -49.21 11.14
N ARG A 10 -2.07 -49.82 10.18
CA ARG A 10 -1.25 -49.10 9.19
C ARG A 10 -2.11 -48.21 8.30
N LEU A 11 -3.24 -48.72 7.82
CA LEU A 11 -4.18 -47.96 6.98
C LEU A 11 -4.74 -46.73 7.70
N ARG A 12 -5.11 -46.86 8.99
CA ARG A 12 -5.56 -45.73 9.82
C ARG A 12 -4.48 -44.68 10.03
N ILE A 13 -3.23 -45.10 10.27
CA ILE A 13 -2.10 -44.18 10.47
C ILE A 13 -1.80 -43.41 9.17
N THR A 14 -1.80 -44.08 8.03
CA THR A 14 -1.60 -43.42 6.73
C THR A 14 -2.71 -42.42 6.43
N PHE A 15 -3.97 -42.76 6.73
CA PHE A 15 -5.10 -41.86 6.56
C PHE A 15 -5.01 -40.62 7.48
N LEU A 16 -4.61 -40.81 8.74
CA LEU A 16 -4.37 -39.71 9.69
C LEU A 16 -3.23 -38.79 9.26
N MET A 17 -2.13 -39.35 8.76
CA MET A 17 -1.00 -38.58 8.22
C MET A 17 -1.42 -37.76 6.98
N PHE A 18 -2.20 -38.35 6.08
CA PHE A 18 -2.71 -37.68 4.90
C PHE A 18 -3.66 -36.53 5.29
N SER A 19 -4.58 -36.77 6.22
CA SER A 19 -5.49 -35.74 6.75
C SER A 19 -4.75 -34.58 7.43
N ALA A 20 -3.66 -34.84 8.14
CA ALA A 20 -2.86 -33.80 8.79
C ALA A 20 -2.13 -32.91 7.76
N ILE A 21 -1.65 -33.49 6.66
CA ILE A 21 -1.03 -32.74 5.55
C ILE A 21 -2.06 -31.87 4.84
N LEU A 22 -3.28 -32.37 4.60
CA LEU A 22 -4.36 -31.57 4.00
C LEU A 22 -4.79 -30.39 4.89
N LEU A 23 -4.76 -30.55 6.22
CA LEU A 23 -5.12 -29.49 7.16
C LEU A 23 -4.01 -28.44 7.37
N SER A 24 -2.82 -28.68 6.83
CA SER A 24 -1.68 -27.74 6.86
C SER A 24 -1.76 -26.66 5.78
N GLY A 25 -2.87 -26.59 5.04
CA GLY A 25 -3.15 -25.61 3.99
C GLY A 25 -3.19 -24.17 4.49
N THR A 26 -2.01 -23.56 4.52
CA THR A 26 -1.68 -22.14 4.26
C THR A 26 -2.59 -21.08 4.89
N ILE A 27 -2.09 -20.46 5.97
CA ILE A 27 -2.44 -19.08 6.30
C ILE A 27 -1.77 -18.19 5.23
N ALA A 28 -2.44 -17.95 4.11
CA ALA A 28 -2.04 -16.91 3.17
C ALA A 28 -2.44 -15.56 3.77
N LEU A 29 -1.63 -15.05 4.70
CA LEU A 29 -1.74 -13.65 5.14
C LEU A 29 -1.45 -12.80 3.91
N GLY A 30 -2.47 -12.10 3.40
CA GLY A 30 -2.32 -11.16 2.29
C GLY A 30 -1.22 -10.16 2.64
N GLN A 31 -0.04 -10.34 2.06
CA GLN A 31 1.08 -9.44 2.28
C GLN A 31 0.62 -8.07 1.81
N VAL A 32 0.45 -7.15 2.76
CA VAL A 32 0.32 -5.75 2.42
C VAL A 32 1.61 -5.43 1.66
N THR A 33 1.48 -5.06 0.39
CA THR A 33 2.58 -4.61 -0.47
C THR A 33 2.40 -3.14 -0.85
N THR A 34 1.37 -2.54 -0.25
CA THR A 34 0.90 -1.21 -0.56
C THR A 34 1.11 -0.28 0.62
N SER A 35 1.38 0.97 0.30
CA SER A 35 1.46 2.10 1.20
C SER A 35 0.41 3.15 0.80
N SER A 36 0.29 4.21 1.57
CA SER A 36 -0.50 5.38 1.21
C SER A 36 0.25 6.67 1.52
N MET A 37 -0.14 7.72 0.81
CA MET A 37 0.35 9.08 1.04
C MET A 37 -0.85 10.00 1.15
N SER A 38 -0.87 10.83 2.18
CA SER A 38 -1.90 11.85 2.33
C SER A 38 -1.28 13.17 2.73
N GLY A 39 -2.04 14.23 2.57
CA GLY A 39 -1.50 15.55 2.78
C GLY A 39 -2.52 16.65 2.69
N LYS A 40 -2.02 17.87 2.85
CA LYS A 40 -2.79 19.11 2.73
C LYS A 40 -2.06 20.06 1.80
N VAL A 41 -2.82 20.64 0.88
CA VAL A 41 -2.40 21.67 -0.06
C VAL A 41 -2.94 23.01 0.44
N SER A 42 -2.02 23.95 0.65
CA SER A 42 -2.35 25.31 1.10
C SER A 42 -1.44 26.34 0.46
N SER A 43 -1.91 27.60 0.37
CA SER A 43 -1.07 28.74 0.02
C SER A 43 -0.21 29.20 1.21
N SER A 44 0.79 30.04 0.95
CA SER A 44 1.60 30.75 1.94
C SER A 44 0.77 31.63 2.88
N SER A 45 -0.40 32.11 2.45
CA SER A 45 -1.37 32.82 3.30
C SER A 45 -2.19 31.89 4.20
N GLY A 46 -2.03 30.56 4.07
CA GLY A 46 -2.74 29.55 4.86
C GLY A 46 -4.11 29.15 4.30
N GLU A 47 -4.49 29.69 3.14
CA GLU A 47 -5.72 29.34 2.45
C GLU A 47 -5.64 27.91 1.89
N THR A 48 -6.70 27.14 2.07
CA THR A 48 -6.81 25.80 1.50
C THR A 48 -7.05 25.88 0.00
N LEU A 49 -6.35 25.06 -0.78
CA LEU A 49 -6.49 25.05 -2.23
C LEU A 49 -7.25 23.80 -2.67
N PRO A 50 -8.58 23.85 -2.80
CA PRO A 50 -9.38 22.76 -3.35
C PRO A 50 -9.20 22.68 -4.86
N GLY A 51 -9.16 21.48 -5.43
CA GLY A 51 -8.96 21.29 -6.87
C GLY A 51 -7.49 21.31 -7.31
N ALA A 52 -6.53 21.33 -6.37
CA ALA A 52 -5.13 21.15 -6.68
C ALA A 52 -4.87 19.72 -7.15
N THR A 53 -4.14 19.59 -8.26
CA THR A 53 -3.74 18.30 -8.82
C THR A 53 -2.47 17.84 -8.12
N VAL A 54 -2.49 16.64 -7.58
CA VAL A 54 -1.36 16.02 -6.87
C VAL A 54 -0.95 14.76 -7.63
N ILE A 55 0.30 14.69 -8.07
CA ILE A 55 0.88 13.55 -8.79
C ILE A 55 2.12 13.07 -8.05
N ALA A 56 2.09 11.84 -7.55
CA ALA A 56 3.25 11.16 -6.99
C ALA A 56 3.81 10.14 -7.99
N THR A 57 5.06 10.33 -8.40
CA THR A 57 5.79 9.46 -9.33
C THR A 57 6.78 8.59 -8.57
N HIS A 58 6.65 7.27 -8.67
CA HIS A 58 7.63 6.32 -8.14
C HIS A 58 8.85 6.30 -9.07
N THR A 59 9.95 6.93 -8.67
CA THR A 59 11.12 7.13 -9.55
C THR A 59 11.76 5.85 -10.07
N PRO A 60 11.84 4.72 -9.31
CA PRO A 60 12.45 3.49 -9.83
C PRO A 60 11.60 2.79 -10.90
N SER A 61 10.27 2.89 -10.84
CA SER A 61 9.37 2.18 -11.77
C SER A 61 8.66 3.09 -12.77
N GLY A 62 8.73 4.41 -12.61
CA GLY A 62 7.98 5.39 -13.40
C GLY A 62 6.46 5.32 -13.20
N THR A 63 5.98 4.68 -12.13
CA THR A 63 4.53 4.57 -11.88
C THR A 63 3.99 5.84 -11.26
N ASN A 64 2.92 6.39 -11.83
CA ASN A 64 2.31 7.62 -11.36
C ASN A 64 1.01 7.34 -10.58
N TYR A 65 0.83 8.06 -9.47
CA TYR A 65 -0.34 8.04 -8.63
C TYR A 65 -0.89 9.47 -8.55
N GLY A 66 -2.11 9.69 -9.05
CA GLY A 66 -2.70 11.02 -9.15
C GLY A 66 -3.99 11.15 -8.34
N THR A 67 -4.22 12.30 -7.74
CA THR A 67 -5.48 12.67 -7.08
C THR A 67 -5.70 14.18 -7.11
N ILE A 68 -6.88 14.62 -6.69
CA ILE A 68 -7.25 16.04 -6.58
C ILE A 68 -7.54 16.35 -5.11
N SER A 69 -7.10 17.53 -4.65
CA SER A 69 -7.42 17.99 -3.29
C SER A 69 -8.91 18.34 -3.14
N ASN A 70 -9.48 18.00 -1.97
CA ASN A 70 -10.87 18.28 -1.65
C ASN A 70 -11.09 19.73 -1.15
N ALA A 71 -12.32 20.06 -0.73
CA ALA A 71 -12.70 21.38 -0.20
C ALA A 71 -11.81 21.88 0.95
N GLU A 72 -11.24 20.98 1.75
CA GLU A 72 -10.33 21.29 2.87
C GLU A 72 -8.85 21.36 2.43
N GLY A 73 -8.57 21.26 1.13
CA GLY A 73 -7.24 21.15 0.55
C GLY A 73 -6.57 19.79 0.82
N ARG A 74 -7.29 18.79 1.33
CA ARG A 74 -6.73 17.48 1.67
C ARG A 74 -6.72 16.54 0.48
N PHE A 75 -5.68 15.70 0.40
CA PHE A 75 -5.58 14.66 -0.61
C PHE A 75 -5.17 13.32 0.01
N ASN A 76 -5.50 12.24 -0.67
CA ASN A 76 -5.09 10.89 -0.29
C ASN A 76 -4.82 10.04 -1.55
N LEU A 77 -3.65 9.42 -1.59
CA LEU A 77 -3.16 8.48 -2.59
C LEU A 77 -3.03 7.12 -1.91
N ASN A 78 -3.89 6.18 -2.31
CA ASN A 78 -3.93 4.83 -1.74
C ASN A 78 -3.35 3.80 -2.72
N GLY A 79 -2.95 2.63 -2.21
CA GLY A 79 -2.49 1.53 -3.06
C GLY A 79 -1.12 1.79 -3.70
N MET A 80 -0.32 2.67 -3.10
CA MET A 80 1.01 3.04 -3.60
C MET A 80 1.99 1.89 -3.37
N ARG A 81 3.00 1.73 -4.23
CA ARG A 81 4.09 0.78 -3.96
C ARG A 81 4.89 1.23 -2.74
N VAL A 82 5.28 0.26 -1.91
CA VAL A 82 6.25 0.52 -0.83
C VAL A 82 7.64 0.85 -1.39
N GLY A 83 8.41 1.61 -0.62
CA GLY A 83 9.74 2.07 -0.98
C GLY A 83 9.70 3.46 -1.61
N GLY A 84 10.64 3.71 -2.51
CA GLY A 84 10.87 5.01 -3.10
C GLY A 84 12.20 5.02 -3.85
N PRO A 85 12.69 6.22 -4.23
CA PRO A 85 12.09 7.50 -3.90
C PRO A 85 10.88 7.84 -4.78
N TYR A 86 9.94 8.59 -4.20
CA TYR A 86 8.84 9.24 -4.88
C TYR A 86 9.17 10.72 -5.11
N THR A 87 8.70 11.23 -6.25
CA THR A 87 8.63 12.66 -6.55
C THR A 87 7.17 13.06 -6.60
N VAL A 88 6.76 13.98 -5.73
CA VAL A 88 5.41 14.52 -5.65
C VAL A 88 5.41 15.90 -6.31
N GLU A 89 4.52 16.08 -7.27
CA GLU A 89 4.24 17.35 -7.92
C GLU A 89 2.82 17.78 -7.57
N VAL A 90 2.67 19.04 -7.16
CA VAL A 90 1.38 19.66 -6.88
C VAL A 90 1.23 20.88 -7.78
N THR A 91 0.15 20.92 -8.55
CA THR A 91 -0.18 22.03 -9.44
C THR A 91 -1.58 22.56 -9.13
N PHE A 92 -1.73 23.87 -9.22
CA PHE A 92 -3.02 24.53 -9.06
C PHE A 92 -3.08 25.76 -9.97
N ILE A 93 -4.25 26.03 -10.54
CA ILE A 93 -4.43 27.12 -11.50
C ILE A 93 -4.11 28.46 -10.82
N GLY A 94 -3.24 29.25 -11.45
CA GLY A 94 -2.80 30.55 -10.92
C GLY A 94 -1.64 30.46 -9.93
N TYR A 95 -1.14 29.27 -9.61
CA TYR A 95 0.03 29.06 -8.75
C TYR A 95 1.16 28.37 -9.52
N GLY A 96 2.41 28.56 -9.06
CA GLY A 96 3.54 27.79 -9.58
C GLY A 96 3.42 26.31 -9.23
N ALA A 97 4.12 25.44 -9.95
CA ALA A 97 4.20 24.03 -9.58
C ALA A 97 5.08 23.88 -8.32
N PHE A 98 4.61 23.10 -7.35
CA PHE A 98 5.41 22.67 -6.21
C PHE A 98 5.90 21.25 -6.44
N THR A 99 7.18 20.98 -6.21
CA THR A 99 7.75 19.64 -6.38
C THR A 99 8.57 19.26 -5.16
N GLN A 100 8.32 18.07 -4.63
CA GLN A 100 9.08 17.48 -3.53
C GLN A 100 9.55 16.09 -3.93
N SER A 101 10.86 15.87 -3.94
CA SER A 101 11.48 14.59 -4.29
C SER A 101 11.99 13.84 -3.07
N ASN A 102 12.49 12.62 -3.30
CA ASN A 102 13.14 11.77 -2.29
C ASN A 102 12.23 11.31 -1.15
N ILE A 103 10.92 11.18 -1.40
CA ILE A 103 9.96 10.67 -0.41
C ILE A 103 10.01 9.14 -0.42
N THR A 104 10.18 8.51 0.74
CA THR A 104 10.13 7.05 0.89
C THR A 104 8.88 6.66 1.65
N LEU A 105 8.16 5.66 1.13
CA LEU A 105 6.94 5.13 1.71
C LEU A 105 7.22 3.80 2.41
N SER A 106 6.95 3.73 3.71
CA SER A 106 7.04 2.47 4.45
C SER A 106 5.79 1.62 4.27
N LEU A 107 5.94 0.32 4.51
CA LEU A 107 4.85 -0.63 4.42
C LEU A 107 3.76 -0.36 5.45
N GLY A 108 2.51 -0.23 4.98
CA GLY A 108 1.34 -0.04 5.85
C GLY A 108 1.28 1.32 6.55
N GLU A 109 2.22 2.23 6.27
CA GLU A 109 2.23 3.58 6.81
C GLU A 109 1.54 4.56 5.86
N ASN A 110 0.96 5.61 6.45
CA ASN A 110 0.44 6.76 5.72
C ASN A 110 1.45 7.91 5.82
N SER A 111 2.18 8.18 4.74
CA SER A 111 3.15 9.27 4.72
C SER A 111 2.44 10.63 4.59
N LEU A 112 2.73 11.55 5.52
CA LEU A 112 2.14 12.88 5.54
C LEU A 112 3.03 13.87 4.76
N VAL A 113 2.47 14.44 3.69
CA VAL A 113 3.13 15.48 2.89
C VAL A 113 2.33 16.77 3.01
N SER A 114 2.93 17.81 3.61
CA SER A 114 2.32 19.14 3.69
C SER A 114 2.93 20.03 2.60
N THR A 115 2.10 20.53 1.70
CA THR A 115 2.53 21.42 0.62
C THR A 115 2.10 22.85 0.92
N LYS A 116 3.07 23.77 0.84
CA LYS A 116 2.85 25.21 0.92
C LYS A 116 3.36 25.85 -0.36
N PHE A 117 2.48 26.57 -1.06
CA PHE A 117 2.85 27.42 -2.18
C PHE A 117 3.35 28.79 -1.73
#